data_AF-A0A916HFV5-F1
#
_entry.id   AF-A0A916HFV5-F1
#
_cell.length_a   1.000
_cell.length_b   1.000
_cell.length_c   1.000
_cell.angle_alpha   90.00
_cell.angle_beta   90.00
_cell.angle_gamma   90.00
#
_symmetry.space_group_name_H-M   'P 1'
#
loop_
_entity.id
_entity.type
_entity.pdbx_description
1 polymer ?
#
loop_
_entity_poly.entity_id
_entity_poly.type
_entity_poly.pdbx_seq_one_letter_code
_entity_poly.pdbx_strand_id
1 'polypeptide(L)' 'MTDKKSGEKLLYCSFCGKSQHEVKKLIAGPSVFIC' A
#
# COMPACT_ATOMS: atom_id res chain seq x y z
N MET A 1 1.64 23.42 12.16
CA MET A 1 2.82 22.58 11.89
C MET A 1 2.49 21.74 10.66
N THR A 2 2.88 22.19 9.47
CA THR A 2 2.69 21.43 8.23
C THR A 2 3.94 20.59 8.03
N ASP A 3 3.95 19.41 8.66
CA ASP A 3 4.98 18.40 8.43
C ASP A 3 4.70 17.77 7.06
N LYS A 4 5.40 18.27 6.05
CA LYS A 4 5.56 17.62 4.76
C LYS A 4 6.44 16.38 4.97
N LYS A 5 5.93 15.37 5.67
CA LYS A 5 6.54 14.05 5.64
C LYS A 5 5.96 13.36 4.42
N SER A 6 6.82 13.04 3.46
CA SER A 6 6.57 12.21 2.29
C SER A 6 5.73 11.00 2.69
N GLY A 7 4.41 11.15 2.64
CA GLY A 7 3.43 10.18 3.09
C GLY A 7 3.13 9.27 1.92
N GLU A 8 4.13 8.53 1.46
CA GLU A 8 3.88 7.35 0.63
C GLU A 8 2.99 6.44 1.49
N LYS A 9 1.68 6.53 1.28
CA LYS A 9 0.71 5.67 1.97
C LYS A 9 1.09 4.25 1.57
N LEU A 10 1.78 3.55 2.46
CA LEU A 10 2.12 2.16 2.27
C LEU A 10 0.82 1.42 1.99
N LEU A 11 0.72 0.86 0.78
CA LEU A 11 -0.43 0.08 0.38
C LEU A 11 -0.23 -1.34 0.90
N TYR A 12 -1.30 -1.90 1.46
CA TYR A 12 -1.31 -3.25 2.03
C TYR A 12 -2.33 -4.11 1.30
N CYS A 13 -1.95 -5.36 1.03
CA CYS A 13 -2.83 -6.40 0.49
C CYS A 13 -4.00 -6.67 1.47
N SER A 14 -5.23 -6.55 0.99
CA SER A 14 -6.45 -6.76 1.78
C SER A 14 -6.65 -8.20 2.23
N PHE A 15 -5.97 -9.17 1.61
CA PHE A 15 -6.07 -10.60 1.92
C PHE A 15 -4.98 -11.10 2.85
N CYS A 16 -3.77 -10.58 2.67
CA CYS A 16 -2.55 -11.14 3.24
C CYS A 16 -1.82 -10.16 4.17
N GLY A 17 -2.25 -8.89 4.22
CA GLY A 17 -1.68 -7.84 5.06
C GLY A 17 -0.29 -7.36 4.65
N LYS A 18 0.29 -7.93 3.57
CA LYS A 18 1.62 -7.60 3.09
C LYS A 18 1.68 -6.21 2.47
N SER A 19 2.78 -5.49 2.72
CA SER A 19 3.01 -4.16 2.15
C SER A 19 3.51 -4.23 0.70
N GLN A 20 3.33 -3.15 -0.07
CA GLN A 20 3.84 -3.04 -1.45
C GLN A 20 5.32 -3.38 -1.62
N HIS A 21 6.13 -3.23 -0.56
CA HIS A 21 7.57 -3.50 -0.57
C HIS A 21 7.91 -4.96 -0.26
N GLU A 22 7.02 -5.70 0.40
CA GLU A 22 7.21 -7.12 0.70
C GLU A 22 6.80 -8.03 -0.46
N VAL A 23 6.04 -7.51 -1.42
CA VAL A 23 5.46 -8.29 -2.51
C VAL A 23 6.03 -7.87 -3.85
N LYS A 24 6.16 -8.83 -4.77
CA LYS A 24 6.75 -8.59 -6.08
C LYS A 24 5.84 -7.76 -6.99
N LYS A 25 4.52 -7.82 -6.75
CA LYS A 25 3.48 -7.03 -7.38
C LYS A 25 2.46 -6.65 -6.31
N LEU A 26 1.86 -5.48 -6.47
CA LEU A 26 0.68 -5.07 -5.71
C LEU A 26 -0.23 -4.34 -6.70
N ILE A 27 -1.45 -4.83 -6.85
CA ILE A 27 -2.44 -4.34 -7.80
C ILE A 27 -3.47 -3.51 -7.02
N ALA A 28 -3.64 -2.25 -7.43
CA ALA A 28 -4.67 -1.37 -6.89
C ALA A 28 -5.97 -1.52 -7.70
N GLY A 29 -7.00 -2.09 -7.09
CA GLY A 29 -8.36 -2.05 -7.58
C GLY A 29 -9.13 -0.82 -7.04
N PRO A 30 -10.38 -0.59 -7.49
CA PRO A 30 -11.18 0.56 -7.07
C PRO A 30 -11.37 0.69 -5.56
N SER A 31 -11.45 -0.45 -4.85
CA SER A 31 -11.63 -0.50 -3.38
C SER A 31 -10.85 -1.63 -2.70
N VAL A 32 -9.95 -2.32 -3.43
CA VAL A 32 -9.23 -3.48 -2.92
C VAL A 32 -7.79 -3.46 -3.40
N PHE A 33 -6.87 -3.86 -2.54
CA PHE A 33 -5.46 -4.04 -2.89
C PHE A 33 -5.13 -5.52 -2.77
N ILE A 34 -4.52 -6.08 -3.81
CA ILE A 34 -4.12 -7.48 -3.84
C ILE A 34 -2.66 -7.58 -4.26
N CYS A 35 -1.86 -8.38 -3.56
CA CYS A 35 -0.48 -8.66 -3.95
C CYS A 35 -0.41 -9.68 -5.11
#